data_AF-A0A3N2DBY3-F1
#
_entry.id   AF-A0A3N2DBY3-F1
#
_cell.length_a   1.000
_cell.length_b   1.000
_cell.length_c   1.000
_cell.angle_alpha   90.00
_cell.angle_beta   90.00
_cell.angle_gamma   90.00
#
_symmetry.space_group_name_H-M   'P 1'
#
loop_
_entity.id
_entity.type
_entity.pdbx_description
1 polymer ?
#
loop_
_entity_poly.entity_id
_entity_poly.type
_entity_poly.pdbx_seq_one_letter_code
_entity_poly.pdbx_strand_id
1 'polypeptide(L)'
;MARIEPHELLGIGDVARRSGTTVATLRYYEERGLIDAVRTSGGRRMFARHTLRRLAVIAAGQRIGLSLEQIGAALADLPRDHAPTQRDWTRMSTAWAELVAERIRVLERLAADLDGCIGCGCLSLGRCTLVNPGDEAATEGPGSRWLRRAVGSS
;
A
#
# COMPACT_ATOMS: atom_id res chain seq x y z
N MET A 1 -11.62 -30.40 6.46
CA MET A 1 -10.55 -29.88 5.56
C MET A 1 -10.81 -30.46 4.18
N ALA A 2 -11.19 -29.63 3.21
CA ALA A 2 -11.35 -30.08 1.82
C ALA A 2 -9.99 -30.58 1.31
N ARG A 3 -9.96 -31.79 0.72
CA ARG A 3 -8.75 -32.30 0.07
C ARG A 3 -8.52 -31.46 -1.19
N ILE A 4 -7.36 -30.81 -1.27
CA ILE A 4 -6.93 -30.12 -2.48
C ILE A 4 -6.48 -31.19 -3.46
N GLU A 5 -7.19 -31.32 -4.58
CA GLU A 5 -6.89 -32.36 -5.56
C GLU A 5 -5.62 -32.01 -6.36
N PRO A 6 -4.81 -32.99 -6.82
CA PRO A 6 -3.53 -32.72 -7.48
C PRO A 6 -3.61 -31.79 -8.72
N HIS A 7 -4.75 -31.77 -9.42
CA HIS A 7 -5.00 -30.91 -10.58
C HIS A 7 -5.26 -29.43 -10.20
N GLU A 8 -5.48 -29.17 -8.91
CA GLU A 8 -5.67 -27.85 -8.33
C GLU A 8 -4.38 -27.23 -7.82
N LEU A 9 -3.25 -27.94 -7.96
CA LEU A 9 -1.92 -27.46 -7.57
C LEU A 9 -1.14 -26.93 -8.78
N LEU A 10 -0.39 -25.86 -8.55
CA LEU A 10 0.46 -25.18 -9.53
C LEU A 10 1.89 -25.13 -9.01
N GLY A 11 2.86 -25.37 -9.89
CA GLY A 11 4.26 -25.16 -9.55
C GLY A 11 4.57 -23.67 -9.39
N ILE A 12 5.60 -23.34 -8.60
CA ILE A 12 6.00 -21.95 -8.34
C ILE A 12 6.23 -21.11 -9.62
N GLY A 13 6.76 -21.72 -10.68
CA GLY A 13 6.96 -21.04 -11.97
C GLY A 13 5.65 -20.71 -12.69
N ASP A 14 4.65 -21.61 -12.63
CA ASP A 14 3.34 -21.35 -13.20
C ASP A 14 2.60 -20.25 -12.44
N VAL A 15 2.71 -20.25 -11.11
CA VAL A 15 2.13 -19.20 -10.26
C VAL A 15 2.80 -17.86 -10.57
N ALA A 16 4.13 -17.82 -10.67
CA ALA A 16 4.88 -16.61 -11.01
C ALA A 16 4.40 -16.02 -12.34
N ARG A 17 4.40 -16.84 -13.40
CA ARG A 17 3.92 -16.43 -14.74
C ARG A 17 2.48 -15.93 -14.72
N ARG A 18 1.57 -16.63 -14.05
CA ARG A 18 0.12 -16.32 -14.06
C ARG A 18 -0.26 -15.12 -13.18
N SER A 19 0.49 -14.88 -12.11
CA SER A 19 0.27 -13.73 -11.22
C SER A 19 1.05 -12.49 -11.63
N GLY A 20 1.98 -12.61 -12.58
CA GLY A 20 2.87 -11.53 -12.99
C GLY A 20 3.90 -11.16 -11.92
N THR A 21 4.16 -12.05 -10.96
CA THR A 21 5.16 -11.84 -9.90
C THR A 21 6.38 -12.74 -10.10
N THR A 22 7.45 -12.48 -9.37
CA THR A 22 8.68 -13.28 -9.48
C THR A 22 8.66 -14.47 -8.52
N VAL A 23 9.43 -15.52 -8.84
CA VAL A 23 9.63 -16.66 -7.92
C VAL A 23 10.20 -16.22 -6.58
N ALA A 24 11.10 -15.22 -6.56
CA ALA A 24 11.65 -14.66 -5.33
C ALA A 24 10.55 -13.99 -4.49
N THR A 25 9.68 -13.22 -5.13
CA THR A 25 8.52 -12.59 -4.46
C THR A 25 7.56 -13.61 -3.89
N LEU A 26 7.29 -14.72 -4.60
CA LEU A 26 6.45 -15.80 -4.07
C LEU A 26 7.05 -16.43 -2.80
N ARG A 27 8.36 -16.71 -2.80
CA ARG A 27 9.05 -17.24 -1.61
C ARG A 27 8.97 -16.26 -0.45
N TYR A 28 9.21 -14.99 -0.73
CA TYR A 28 9.13 -13.93 0.27
C TYR A 28 7.71 -13.79 0.86
N TYR A 29 6.66 -13.90 0.04
CA TYR A 29 5.27 -13.89 0.54
C TYR A 29 4.94 -15.14 1.36
N GLU A 30 5.44 -16.30 0.97
CA GLU A 30 5.29 -17.55 1.75
C GLU A 30 6.00 -17.44 3.10
N GLU A 31 7.24 -16.94 3.13
CA GLU A 31 8.03 -16.73 4.36
C GLU A 31 7.35 -15.77 5.34
N ARG A 32 6.59 -14.80 4.82
CA ARG A 32 5.78 -13.86 5.62
C ARG A 32 4.38 -14.38 5.93
N GLY A 33 4.05 -15.62 5.58
CA GLY A 33 2.76 -16.25 5.84
C GLY A 33 1.58 -15.62 5.08
N LEU A 34 1.85 -14.86 4.02
CA LEU A 34 0.83 -14.21 3.19
C LEU A 34 0.19 -15.19 2.20
N ILE A 35 0.95 -16.20 1.77
CA ILE A 35 0.48 -17.32 0.95
C ILE A 35 1.02 -18.63 1.51
N ASP A 36 0.34 -19.73 1.23
CA ASP A 36 0.74 -21.06 1.70
C ASP A 36 1.12 -21.96 0.52
N ALA A 37 2.20 -22.72 0.69
CA ALA A 37 2.62 -23.76 -0.24
C ALA A 37 2.51 -25.13 0.43
N VAL A 38 2.09 -26.14 -0.34
CA VAL A 38 2.28 -27.54 0.01
C VAL A 38 3.55 -28.05 -0.65
N ARG A 39 4.22 -29.03 -0.04
CA ARG A 39 5.41 -29.64 -0.62
C ARG A 39 5.11 -31.03 -1.15
N THR A 40 5.64 -31.36 -2.32
CA THR A 40 5.64 -32.74 -2.82
C THR A 40 6.61 -33.59 -2.02
N SER A 41 6.55 -34.92 -2.20
CA SER A 41 7.54 -35.86 -1.63
C SER A 41 8.98 -35.52 -2.03
N GLY A 42 9.20 -34.96 -3.23
CA GLY A 42 10.49 -34.46 -3.71
C GLY A 42 10.85 -33.04 -3.23
N GLY A 43 10.10 -32.46 -2.29
CA GLY A 43 10.38 -31.14 -1.70
C GLY A 43 10.00 -29.93 -2.57
N ARG A 44 9.36 -30.14 -3.72
CA ARG A 44 8.93 -29.05 -4.61
C ARG A 44 7.73 -28.32 -4.01
N ARG A 45 7.78 -26.99 -4.00
CA ARG A 45 6.66 -26.12 -3.62
C ARG A 45 5.57 -26.15 -4.69
N MET A 46 4.35 -26.40 -4.22
CA MET A 46 3.12 -26.39 -4.99
C MET A 46 2.12 -25.48 -4.30
N PHE A 47 1.38 -24.71 -5.09
CA PHE A 47 0.40 -23.75 -4.58
C PHE A 47 -0.97 -24.11 -5.11
N ALA A 48 -1.98 -24.01 -4.27
CA ALA A 48 -3.36 -24.18 -4.72
C ALA A 48 -3.75 -23.08 -5.73
N ARG A 49 -4.65 -23.40 -6.66
CA ARG A 49 -5.11 -22.46 -7.70
C ARG A 49 -5.69 -21.17 -7.11
N HIS A 50 -6.35 -21.25 -5.95
CA HIS A 50 -6.90 -20.06 -5.28
C HIS A 50 -5.83 -19.10 -4.78
N THR A 51 -4.57 -19.53 -4.64
CA THR A 51 -3.44 -18.65 -4.32
C THR A 51 -3.33 -17.51 -5.34
N LEU A 52 -3.72 -17.71 -6.61
CA LEU A 52 -3.74 -16.63 -7.60
C LEU A 52 -4.72 -15.50 -7.25
N ARG A 53 -5.89 -15.83 -6.68
CA ARG A 53 -6.86 -14.84 -6.18
C ARG A 53 -6.26 -14.07 -5.00
N ARG A 54 -5.60 -14.77 -4.09
CA ARG A 54 -4.91 -14.16 -2.94
C ARG A 54 -3.77 -13.23 -3.37
N LEU A 55 -2.98 -13.63 -4.38
CA LEU A 55 -1.95 -12.78 -4.98
C LEU A 55 -2.53 -11.54 -5.65
N ALA A 56 -3.70 -11.64 -6.30
CA ALA A 56 -4.38 -10.48 -6.86
C ALA A 56 -4.80 -9.47 -5.79
N VAL A 57 -5.25 -9.94 -4.62
CA VAL A 57 -5.54 -9.09 -3.45
C VAL A 57 -4.26 -8.39 -2.95
N ILE A 58 -3.16 -9.12 -2.81
CA ILE A 58 -1.86 -8.53 -2.41
C ILE A 58 -1.45 -7.41 -3.38
N ALA A 59 -1.52 -7.68 -4.69
CA ALA A 59 -1.18 -6.70 -5.71
C ALA A 59 -2.10 -5.47 -5.68
N ALA A 60 -3.40 -5.65 -5.46
CA ALA A 60 -4.35 -4.55 -5.31
C ALA A 60 -4.03 -3.68 -4.08
N GLY A 61 -3.78 -4.29 -2.92
CA GLY A 61 -3.39 -3.57 -1.71
C GLY A 61 -2.09 -2.79 -1.86
N GLN A 62 -1.09 -3.37 -2.54
CA GLN A 62 0.17 -2.68 -2.83
C GLN A 62 -0.03 -1.47 -3.74
N ARG A 63 -0.87 -1.58 -4.79
CA ARG A 63 -1.20 -0.46 -5.68
C ARG A 63 -1.96 0.66 -4.99
N ILE A 64 -2.80 0.32 -4.02
CA ILE A 64 -3.45 1.32 -3.16
C ILE A 64 -2.40 2.05 -2.32
N GLY A 65 -1.27 1.41 -2.01
CA GLY A 65 -0.20 1.95 -1.16
C GLY A 65 -0.29 1.43 0.28
N LEU A 66 -0.78 0.21 0.48
CA LEU A 66 -0.73 -0.47 1.77
C LEU A 66 0.61 -1.17 1.95
N SER A 67 1.11 -1.20 3.19
CA SER A 67 2.24 -2.03 3.58
C SER A 67 1.87 -3.51 3.55
N LEU A 68 2.87 -4.39 3.44
CA LEU A 68 2.63 -5.83 3.50
C LEU A 68 2.05 -6.30 4.84
N GLU A 69 2.30 -5.56 5.93
CA GLU A 69 1.70 -5.84 7.23
C GLU A 69 0.19 -5.56 7.23
N GLN A 70 -0.23 -4.40 6.71
CA GLN A 70 -1.64 -4.04 6.55
C GLN A 70 -2.37 -5.03 5.61
N ILE A 71 -1.70 -5.43 4.53
CA ILE A 71 -2.22 -6.45 3.62
C ILE A 71 -2.34 -7.79 4.34
N GLY A 72 -1.34 -8.19 5.13
CA GLY A 72 -1.37 -9.40 5.94
C GLY A 72 -2.56 -9.44 6.91
N ALA A 73 -2.87 -8.32 7.57
CA ALA A 73 -4.04 -8.20 8.43
C ALA A 73 -5.35 -8.38 7.64
N ALA A 74 -5.50 -7.70 6.50
CA ALA A 74 -6.69 -7.85 5.65
C ALA A 74 -6.84 -9.29 5.11
N LEU A 75 -5.72 -9.95 4.81
CA LEU A 75 -5.68 -11.33 4.35
C LEU A 75 -5.98 -12.37 5.45
N ALA A 76 -5.88 -12.00 6.73
CA ALA A 76 -6.19 -12.89 7.85
C ALA A 76 -7.69 -13.16 7.95
N ASP A 77 -8.51 -12.21 7.54
CA ASP A 77 -9.97 -12.33 7.49
C ASP A 77 -10.47 -13.14 6.28
N LEU A 78 -9.58 -13.48 5.34
CA LEU A 78 -9.91 -14.25 4.14
C LEU A 78 -9.62 -15.74 4.32
N PRO A 79 -10.44 -16.62 3.72
CA PRO A 79 -10.19 -18.05 3.76
C PRO A 79 -8.81 -18.41 3.18
N ARG A 80 -8.15 -19.39 3.82
CA ARG A 80 -6.85 -19.92 3.39
C ARG A 80 -6.96 -21.16 2.51
N ASP A 81 -8.04 -21.91 2.64
CA ASP A 81 -8.24 -23.21 1.97
C ASP A 81 -9.06 -23.13 0.68
N HIS A 82 -9.70 -21.98 0.39
CA HIS A 82 -10.43 -21.75 -0.84
C HIS A 82 -10.34 -20.28 -1.31
N ALA A 83 -10.85 -20.00 -2.50
CA ALA A 83 -10.87 -18.64 -3.04
C ALA A 83 -11.85 -17.75 -2.25
N PRO A 84 -11.48 -16.50 -1.92
CA PRO A 84 -12.40 -15.54 -1.32
C PRO A 84 -13.68 -15.39 -2.14
N THR A 85 -14.81 -15.31 -1.44
CA THR A 85 -16.13 -15.05 -2.04
C THR A 85 -16.29 -13.57 -2.36
N GLN A 86 -17.34 -13.23 -3.11
CA GLN A 86 -17.68 -11.82 -3.35
C GLN A 86 -18.01 -11.07 -2.06
N ARG A 87 -18.61 -11.75 -1.06
CA ARG A 87 -18.90 -11.16 0.24
C ARG A 87 -17.63 -10.80 1.00
N ASP A 88 -16.63 -11.67 0.97
CA ASP A 88 -15.32 -11.43 1.59
C ASP A 88 -14.61 -10.25 0.92
N TRP A 89 -14.67 -10.22 -0.41
CA TRP A 89 -14.15 -9.10 -1.20
C TRP A 89 -14.83 -7.79 -0.83
N THR A 90 -16.17 -7.74 -0.81
CA THR A 90 -16.92 -6.52 -0.49
C THR A 90 -16.53 -5.99 0.88
N ARG A 91 -16.48 -6.85 1.91
CA ARG A 91 -16.11 -6.44 3.27
C ARG A 91 -14.72 -5.78 3.31
N MET A 92 -13.72 -6.42 2.72
CA MET A 92 -12.35 -5.90 2.68
C MET A 92 -12.25 -4.62 1.82
N SER A 93 -12.91 -4.61 0.66
CA SER A 93 -12.83 -3.48 -0.27
C SER A 93 -13.48 -2.20 0.28
N THR A 94 -14.49 -2.31 1.15
CA THR A 94 -15.11 -1.13 1.79
C THR A 94 -14.11 -0.37 2.64
N ALA A 95 -13.34 -1.07 3.50
CA ALA A 95 -12.31 -0.43 4.31
C ALA A 95 -11.20 0.18 3.45
N TRP A 96 -10.84 -0.47 2.34
CA TRP A 96 -9.85 0.06 1.40
C TRP A 96 -10.37 1.28 0.63
N ALA A 97 -11.65 1.31 0.28
CA ALA A 97 -12.27 2.45 -0.40
C ALA A 97 -12.25 3.71 0.48
N GLU A 98 -12.49 3.57 1.79
CA GLU A 98 -12.37 4.68 2.75
C GLU A 98 -10.95 5.24 2.82
N LEU A 99 -9.95 4.36 2.87
CA LEU A 99 -8.54 4.75 2.88
C LEU A 99 -8.11 5.42 1.57
N VAL A 100 -8.60 4.94 0.42
CA VAL A 100 -8.38 5.58 -0.88
C VAL A 100 -9.06 6.95 -0.92
N ALA A 101 -10.32 7.06 -0.46
CA ALA A 101 -11.04 8.32 -0.44
C ALA A 101 -10.33 9.37 0.42
N GLU A 102 -9.79 8.98 1.58
CA GLU A 102 -9.03 9.90 2.43
C GLU A 102 -7.73 10.36 1.77
N ARG A 103 -7.01 9.45 1.11
CA ARG A 103 -5.82 9.80 0.33
C ARG A 103 -6.15 10.76 -0.82
N ILE A 104 -7.25 10.53 -1.52
CA ILE A 104 -7.73 11.43 -2.58
C ILE A 104 -8.00 12.82 -2.00
N ARG A 105 -8.75 12.95 -0.89
CA ARG A 105 -9.02 14.25 -0.26
C ARG A 105 -7.75 15.01 0.12
N VAL A 106 -6.76 14.31 0.69
CA VAL A 106 -5.47 14.92 1.05
C VAL A 106 -4.72 15.37 -0.20
N LEU A 107 -4.66 14.53 -1.24
CA LEU A 107 -3.99 14.86 -2.49
C LEU A 107 -4.68 16.00 -3.25
N GLU A 108 -6.01 16.04 -3.28
CA GLU A 108 -6.79 17.12 -3.87
C GLU A 108 -6.56 18.44 -3.13
N ARG A 109 -6.53 18.41 -1.78
CA ARG A 109 -6.21 19.59 -0.98
C ARG A 109 -4.79 20.08 -1.26
N LEU A 110 -3.81 19.18 -1.22
CA LEU A 110 -2.42 19.52 -1.53
C LEU A 110 -2.31 20.09 -2.94
N ALA A 111 -2.98 19.50 -3.94
CA ALA A 111 -2.98 20.00 -5.30
C ALA A 111 -3.60 21.40 -5.42
N ALA A 112 -4.70 21.67 -4.71
CA ALA A 112 -5.29 23.01 -4.64
C ALA A 112 -4.36 24.02 -3.95
N ASP A 113 -3.62 23.58 -2.93
CA ASP A 113 -2.68 24.40 -2.18
C ASP A 113 -1.37 24.65 -2.95
N LEU A 114 -1.04 23.86 -4.00
CA LEU A 114 0.14 24.09 -4.86
C LEU A 114 0.08 25.46 -5.56
N ASP A 115 -1.11 25.92 -5.93
CA ASP A 115 -1.31 27.26 -6.53
C ASP A 115 -1.32 28.38 -5.47
N GLY A 116 -1.54 28.04 -4.20
CA GLY A 116 -1.80 28.98 -3.11
C GLY A 116 -0.62 29.24 -2.19
N CYS A 117 0.11 28.21 -1.76
CA CYS A 117 1.25 28.28 -0.84
C CYS A 117 1.66 26.84 -0.47
N ILE A 118 2.80 26.35 -0.99
CA ILE A 118 3.53 25.30 -0.26
C ILE A 118 4.12 25.98 0.98
N GLY A 119 3.32 26.02 2.05
CA GLY A 119 3.60 26.48 3.42
C GLY A 119 4.74 27.50 3.59
N CYS A 120 4.40 28.78 3.79
CA CYS A 120 5.30 29.92 4.08
C CYS A 120 6.76 29.58 4.45
N GLY A 121 7.59 29.37 3.44
CA GLY A 121 9.04 29.39 3.53
C GLY A 121 9.62 30.32 2.46
N CYS A 122 9.14 31.56 2.41
CA CYS A 122 9.69 32.71 1.66
C CYS A 122 10.07 32.56 0.16
N LEU A 123 9.45 31.68 -0.64
CA LEU A 123 9.81 31.52 -2.06
C LEU A 123 8.60 31.50 -3.03
N SER A 124 7.77 32.56 -2.99
CA SER A 124 7.01 32.99 -4.18
C SER A 124 7.62 34.30 -4.68
N LEU A 125 7.98 34.37 -5.97
CA LEU A 125 8.63 35.50 -6.64
C LEU A 125 7.71 36.75 -6.82
N GLY A 126 6.71 36.99 -5.97
CA GLY A 126 5.99 38.28 -6.02
C GLY A 126 4.67 38.44 -5.26
N ARG A 127 4.12 37.43 -4.55
CA ARG A 127 2.80 37.56 -3.88
C ARG A 127 2.69 36.84 -2.53
N CYS A 128 3.60 37.13 -1.59
CA CYS A 128 3.45 36.69 -0.20
C CYS A 128 2.87 37.83 0.67
N THR A 129 1.57 38.06 0.61
CA THR A 129 0.90 39.11 1.43
C THR A 129 0.11 38.54 2.61
N LEU A 130 -0.11 37.22 2.64
CA LEU A 130 -1.09 36.61 3.54
C LEU A 130 -0.50 36.06 4.85
N VAL A 131 0.79 35.72 4.87
CA VAL A 131 1.43 35.07 6.05
C VAL A 131 2.63 35.86 6.57
N ASN A 132 3.43 36.50 5.71
CA ASN A 132 4.57 37.34 6.08
C ASN A 132 4.47 38.69 5.33
N PRO A 133 3.45 39.51 5.63
CA PRO A 133 3.27 40.80 4.97
C PRO A 133 4.54 41.63 5.13
N GLY A 134 5.10 42.09 4.00
CA GLY A 134 6.31 42.92 4.03
C GLY A 134 7.61 42.20 4.37
N ASP A 135 7.63 40.87 4.39
CA ASP A 135 8.83 40.06 4.67
C ASP A 135 9.49 40.29 6.05
N GLU A 136 8.70 40.55 7.09
CA GLU A 136 9.15 40.80 8.46
C GLU A 136 10.08 39.70 9.02
N ALA A 137 9.81 38.42 8.67
CA ALA A 137 10.62 37.29 9.12
C ALA A 137 12.09 37.35 8.67
N ALA A 138 12.44 38.13 7.64
CA ALA A 138 13.81 38.32 7.19
C ALA A 138 14.72 38.97 8.24
N THR A 139 14.13 39.77 9.14
CA THR A 139 14.85 40.42 10.26
C THR A 139 15.41 39.42 11.27
N GLU A 140 14.87 38.19 11.30
CA GLU A 140 15.32 37.11 12.19
C GLU A 140 16.46 36.25 11.59
N GLY A 141 16.89 36.57 10.37
CA GLY A 141 17.96 35.88 9.63
C GLY A 141 17.44 34.98 8.50
N PRO A 142 18.35 34.33 7.75
CA PRO A 142 17.99 33.61 6.52
C PRO A 142 17.11 32.37 6.77
N GLY A 143 16.20 32.08 5.83
CA GLY A 143 15.39 30.85 5.76
C GLY A 143 13.99 30.92 6.39
N SER A 144 13.30 29.78 6.48
CA SER A 144 11.90 29.65 6.93
C SER A 144 11.73 29.65 8.46
N ARG A 145 12.07 30.78 9.10
CA ARG A 145 12.18 30.92 10.57
C ARG A 145 10.93 30.51 11.36
N TRP A 146 9.74 30.90 10.89
CA TRP A 146 8.49 30.61 11.60
C TRP A 146 8.01 29.15 11.46
N LEU A 147 8.45 28.43 10.42
CA LEU A 147 8.21 26.99 10.28
C LEU A 147 9.12 26.15 11.20
N ARG A 148 10.40 26.52 11.31
CA ARG A 148 11.38 25.77 12.13
C ARG A 148 11.16 25.89 13.64
N ARG A 149 10.40 26.89 14.10
CA ARG A 149 9.98 27.02 15.51
C ARG A 149 8.80 26.11 15.87
N ALA A 150 7.88 25.89 14.92
CA ALA A 150 6.69 25.07 15.14
C ALA A 150 7.00 23.56 15.15
N VAL A 151 8.03 23.14 14.41
CA VAL A 151 8.58 21.78 14.46
C VAL A 151 9.73 21.80 15.46
N GLY A 152 9.45 21.46 16.72
CA GLY A 152 10.37 21.57 17.86
C GLY A 152 11.83 21.27 17.51
N SER A 153 12.69 22.26 17.75
CA SER A 153 14.13 22.16 17.66
C SER A 153 14.66 21.05 18.57
N SER A 154 15.19 20.00 17.97
CA SER A 154 16.32 19.23 18.50
C SER A 154 17.53 19.51 17.63
#